data_AF-A0A4Y2ARW5-F1
#
_entry.id   AF-A0A4Y2ARW5-F1
#
_cell.length_a   1.000
_cell.length_b   1.000
_cell.length_c   1.000
_cell.angle_alpha   90.00
_cell.angle_beta   90.00
_cell.angle_gamma   90.00
#
_symmetry.space_group_name_H-M   'P 1'
#
loop_
_entity.id
_entity.type
_entity.pdbx_description
1 polymer ?
#
loop_
_entity_poly.entity_id
_entity_poly.type
_entity_poly.pdbx_seq_one_letter_code
_entity_poly.pdbx_strand_id
1 'polypeptide(L)'
;MDGPFVNWKFYELLQNDLKNQHHFQILCIASCGLHILNNFFKHGEKATNWNINNKLSSLYWLFKDAPVRKEDLLKLGSSEKFPLKFCCHRWLENVPRAERAIEIWTIWLLKKFLQLR
;
A
#
# COMPACT_ATOMS: atom_id res chain seq x y z
N MET A 1 3.66 11.07 4.52
CA MET A 1 3.58 12.52 4.22
C MET A 1 2.90 12.64 2.88
N ASP A 2 1.73 13.27 2.83
CA ASP A 2 0.90 13.32 1.60
C ASP A 2 1.43 14.33 0.56
N GLY A 3 2.59 14.95 0.81
CA GLY A 3 3.09 16.06 -0.01
C GLY A 3 2.23 17.32 0.11
N PRO A 4 2.64 18.43 -0.52
CA PRO A 4 1.85 19.65 -0.61
C PRO A 4 0.52 19.39 -1.33
N PHE A 5 -0.57 19.99 -0.85
CA PHE A 5 -1.86 19.95 -1.54
C PHE A 5 -1.84 20.94 -2.71
N VAL A 6 -1.41 20.45 -3.88
CA VAL A 6 -1.29 21.26 -5.09
C VAL A 6 -2.63 21.32 -5.82
N ASN A 7 -3.14 22.53 -6.05
CA ASN A 7 -4.23 22.74 -6.99
C ASN A 7 -3.69 22.66 -8.42
N TRP A 8 -3.76 21.48 -9.02
CA TRP A 8 -3.30 21.22 -10.39
C TRP A 8 -4.00 22.09 -11.43
N LYS A 9 -5.26 22.44 -11.21
CA LYS A 9 -6.00 23.28 -12.14
C LYS A 9 -5.47 24.71 -12.14
N PHE A 10 -5.19 25.26 -10.97
CA PHE A 10 -4.54 26.57 -10.86
C PHE A 10 -3.16 26.56 -11.50
N TYR A 11 -2.34 25.54 -11.23
CA TYR A 11 -1.00 25.43 -11.83
C TYR A 11 -1.06 25.38 -13.37
N GLU A 12 -1.99 24.60 -13.93
CA GLU A 12 -2.20 24.51 -15.38
C GLU A 12 -2.61 25.86 -15.99
N LEU A 13 -3.57 26.54 -15.36
CA LEU A 13 -4.03 27.86 -15.81
C LEU A 13 -2.89 28.89 -15.76
N LEU A 14 -2.13 28.92 -14.67
CA LEU A 14 -0.98 29.80 -14.52
C LEU A 14 0.11 29.52 -15.57
N GLN A 15 0.44 28.25 -15.82
CA GLN A 15 1.42 27.87 -16.84
C GLN A 15 1.01 28.29 -18.24
N ASN A 16 -0.29 28.15 -18.57
CA ASN A 16 -0.80 28.59 -19.87
C ASN A 16 -0.71 30.12 -20.00
N ASP A 17 -1.06 30.86 -18.95
CA ASP A 17 -1.01 32.32 -18.98
C ASP A 17 0.43 32.83 -19.11
N LEU A 18 1.38 32.29 -18.34
CA LEU A 18 2.80 32.64 -18.43
C LEU A 18 3.39 32.34 -19.81
N LYS A 19 3.02 31.20 -20.40
CA LYS A 19 3.48 30.83 -21.74
C LYS A 19 2.95 31.77 -22.81
N ASN A 20 1.69 32.20 -22.67
CA ASN A 20 1.02 33.08 -23.64
C ASN A 20 1.47 34.53 -23.51
N GLN A 21 1.63 35.05 -22.29
CA GLN A 21 1.95 36.46 -22.04
C GLN A 21 3.45 36.75 -22.03
N HIS A 22 4.27 35.78 -21.61
CA HIS A 22 5.68 36.02 -21.29
C HIS A 22 6.64 34.99 -21.92
N HIS A 23 6.13 34.02 -22.67
CA HIS A 23 6.93 32.99 -23.37
C HIS A 23 7.89 32.18 -22.49
N PHE A 24 7.59 32.05 -21.20
CA PHE A 24 8.35 31.17 -20.29
C PHE A 24 7.42 30.23 -19.53
N GLN A 25 8.03 29.27 -18.84
CA GLN A 25 7.35 28.27 -18.04
C GLN A 25 8.00 28.11 -16.67
N ILE A 26 7.19 27.79 -15.65
CA ILE A 26 7.64 27.55 -14.28
C ILE A 26 7.78 26.05 -13.98
N LEU A 27 8.89 25.70 -13.32
CA LEU A 27 9.12 24.33 -12.84
C LEU A 27 8.22 24.02 -11.63
N CYS A 28 7.44 22.95 -11.70
CA CYS A 28 6.68 22.46 -10.55
C CYS A 28 7.61 21.70 -9.60
N ILE A 29 7.95 22.31 -8.47
CA ILE A 29 8.65 21.66 -7.34
C ILE A 29 7.69 21.15 -6.26
N ALA A 30 6.40 21.49 -6.39
CA ALA A 30 5.40 21.25 -5.35
C ALA A 30 4.88 19.80 -5.29
N SER A 31 5.24 18.95 -6.26
CA SER A 31 4.95 17.52 -6.21
C SER A 31 6.09 16.72 -6.85
N CYS A 32 6.35 15.52 -6.33
CA CYS A 32 7.19 14.54 -6.99
C CYS A 32 6.39 13.27 -7.32
N GLY A 33 6.83 12.50 -8.30
CA GLY A 33 6.15 11.27 -8.73
C GLY A 33 5.91 10.28 -7.59
N LEU A 34 6.81 10.24 -6.60
CA LEU A 34 6.66 9.43 -5.40
C LEU A 34 5.40 9.81 -4.60
N HIS A 35 5.16 11.12 -4.37
CA HIS A 35 3.99 11.59 -3.64
C HIS A 35 2.70 11.36 -4.45
N ILE A 36 2.74 11.59 -5.76
CA ILE A 36 1.59 11.33 -6.66
C ILE A 36 1.16 9.87 -6.55
N LEU A 37 2.10 8.94 -6.73
CA LEU A 37 1.81 7.51 -6.67
C LEU A 37 1.38 7.06 -5.28
N ASN A 38 2.04 7.52 -4.22
CA ASN A 38 1.64 7.21 -2.84
C ASN A 38 0.21 7.66 -2.54
N ASN A 39 -0.15 8.87 -2.97
CA ASN A 39 -1.51 9.40 -2.81
C ASN A 39 -2.51 8.64 -3.67
N PHE A 40 -2.15 8.23 -4.89
CA PHE A 40 -3.02 7.44 -5.74
C PHE A 40 -3.45 6.13 -5.05
N PHE A 41 -2.50 5.37 -4.48
CA PHE A 41 -2.81 4.16 -3.72
C PHE A 41 -3.67 4.44 -2.48
N LYS A 42 -3.32 5.48 -1.71
CA LYS A 42 -4.11 5.89 -0.53
C LYS A 42 -5.57 6.20 -0.89
N HIS A 43 -5.80 6.94 -1.97
CA HIS A 43 -7.14 7.29 -2.41
C HIS A 43 -7.87 6.09 -3.04
N GLY A 44 -7.16 5.24 -3.78
CA GLY A 44 -7.71 4.00 -4.32
C GLY A 44 -8.19 3.05 -3.22
N GLU A 45 -7.44 2.91 -2.13
CA GLU A 45 -7.88 2.10 -0.98
C GLU A 45 -9.15 2.65 -0.33
N LYS A 46 -9.22 3.98 -0.16
CA LYS A 46 -10.40 4.65 0.38
C LYS A 46 -11.61 4.51 -0.55
N ALA A 47 -11.42 4.65 -1.86
CA ALA A 47 -12.50 4.57 -2.85
C ALA A 47 -13.08 3.16 -2.97
N THR A 48 -12.24 2.14 -2.80
CA THR A 48 -12.67 0.73 -2.91
C THR A 48 -13.32 0.20 -1.63
N ASN A 49 -13.17 0.89 -0.49
CA ASN A 49 -13.58 0.40 0.84
C ASN A 49 -13.01 -0.99 1.18
N TRP A 50 -11.90 -1.39 0.55
CA TRP A 50 -11.32 -2.73 0.74
C TRP A 50 -10.67 -2.92 2.11
N ASN A 51 -10.45 -1.83 2.84
CA ASN A 51 -9.91 -1.82 4.20
C ASN A 51 -8.57 -2.57 4.28
N ILE A 52 -7.70 -2.31 3.29
CA ILE A 52 -6.45 -3.06 3.06
C ILE A 52 -5.52 -2.87 4.26
N ASN A 53 -5.45 -1.65 4.80
CA ASN A 53 -4.64 -1.34 5.96
C ASN A 53 -4.99 -2.25 7.14
N ASN A 54 -6.28 -2.32 7.50
CA ASN A 54 -6.72 -3.15 8.61
C ASN A 54 -6.50 -4.64 8.36
N LYS A 55 -6.74 -5.12 7.14
CA LYS A 55 -6.50 -6.54 6.79
C LYS A 55 -5.02 -6.93 6.94
N LEU A 56 -4.11 -6.16 6.34
CA LEU A 56 -2.67 -6.46 6.38
C LEU A 56 -2.07 -6.24 7.77
N SER A 57 -2.47 -5.20 8.49
CA SER A 57 -2.05 -4.98 9.87
C SER A 57 -2.56 -6.08 10.79
N SER A 58 -3.82 -6.49 10.68
CA SER A 58 -4.38 -7.56 11.51
C SER A 58 -3.68 -8.89 11.25
N LEU A 59 -3.38 -9.20 9.97
CA LEU A 59 -2.63 -10.40 9.63
C LEU A 59 -1.25 -10.41 10.30
N TYR A 60 -0.53 -9.29 10.29
CA TYR A 60 0.76 -9.19 10.99
C TYR A 60 0.62 -9.42 12.50
N TRP A 61 -0.31 -8.74 13.15
CA TRP A 61 -0.51 -8.85 14.60
C TRP A 61 -1.03 -10.22 15.04
N LEU A 62 -1.75 -10.93 14.18
CA LEU A 62 -2.22 -12.30 14.44
C LEU A 62 -1.04 -13.25 14.73
N PHE A 63 0.10 -13.06 14.06
CA PHE A 63 1.26 -13.94 14.18
C PHE A 63 2.39 -13.35 15.01
N LYS A 64 2.59 -12.02 15.02
CA LYS A 64 3.78 -11.36 15.61
C LYS A 64 4.13 -11.88 17.00
N ASP A 65 3.14 -11.92 17.88
CA ASP A 65 3.29 -12.26 19.31
C ASP A 65 2.55 -13.56 19.69
N ALA A 66 2.29 -14.43 18.70
CA ALA A 66 1.57 -15.69 18.91
C ALA A 66 2.42 -16.89 18.45
N PRO A 67 3.32 -17.42 19.31
CA PRO A 67 4.23 -18.51 18.95
C PRO A 67 3.50 -19.77 18.48
N VAL A 68 2.40 -20.13 19.14
CA VAL A 68 1.56 -21.28 18.74
C VAL A 68 1.02 -21.12 17.32
N ARG A 69 0.53 -19.93 16.94
CA ARG A 69 0.04 -19.67 15.59
C ARG A 69 1.15 -19.69 14.54
N LYS A 70 2.36 -19.25 14.90
CA LYS A 70 3.54 -19.37 14.03
C LYS A 70 3.90 -20.83 13.81
N GLU A 71 3.91 -21.64 14.86
CA GLU A 71 4.16 -23.08 14.78
C GLU A 71 3.12 -23.78 13.91
N ASP A 72 1.83 -23.46 14.09
CA ASP A 72 0.76 -23.99 13.23
C ASP A 72 0.98 -23.63 11.76
N LEU A 73 1.40 -22.38 11.47
CA LEU A 73 1.71 -21.96 10.10
C LEU A 73 2.91 -22.72 9.52
N LEU A 74 3.94 -22.99 10.32
CA LEU A 74 5.11 -23.78 9.92
C LEU A 74 4.78 -25.27 9.71
N LYS A 75 3.83 -25.82 10.46
CA LYS A 75 3.32 -27.19 10.21
C LYS A 75 2.52 -27.25 8.92
N LEU A 76 1.79 -26.17 8.62
CA LEU A 76 0.94 -26.07 7.44
C LEU A 76 1.78 -25.82 6.18
N GLY A 77 2.78 -24.94 6.21
CA GLY A 77 3.59 -24.55 5.06
C GLY A 77 5.04 -25.01 5.19
N SER A 78 5.70 -25.37 4.09
CA SER A 78 7.13 -25.74 4.08
C SER A 78 8.09 -24.53 4.19
N SER A 79 7.59 -23.33 4.45
CA SER A 79 8.36 -22.09 4.39
C SER A 79 8.27 -21.30 5.69
N GLU A 80 9.41 -20.88 6.23
CA GLU A 80 9.52 -19.99 7.42
C GLU A 80 9.18 -18.52 7.11
N LYS A 81 8.14 -18.29 6.30
CA LYS A 81 7.71 -16.96 5.90
C LYS A 81 6.52 -16.51 6.74
N PHE A 82 6.73 -15.41 7.45
CA PHE A 82 5.69 -14.76 8.26
C PHE A 82 5.24 -13.43 7.64
N PRO A 83 4.06 -12.91 8.05
CA PRO A 83 3.57 -11.65 7.52
C PRO A 83 4.52 -10.52 7.89
N LEU A 84 4.63 -9.53 7.01
CA LEU A 84 5.45 -8.35 7.22
C LEU A 84 4.61 -7.19 7.75
N LYS A 85 5.23 -6.33 8.56
CA LYS A 85 4.56 -5.14 9.10
C LYS A 85 4.22 -4.16 7.96
N PHE A 86 2.94 -3.88 7.81
CA PHE A 86 2.39 -2.89 6.88
C PHE A 86 2.56 -1.45 7.43
N CYS A 87 2.82 -0.48 6.55
CA CYS A 87 2.91 0.95 6.90
C CYS A 87 1.89 1.78 6.12
N CYS A 88 0.81 2.22 6.77
CA CYS A 88 -0.28 2.97 6.12
C CYS A 88 0.10 4.34 5.53
N HIS A 89 1.30 4.84 5.82
CA HIS A 89 1.80 6.13 5.32
C HIS A 89 2.76 5.97 4.13
N ARG A 90 3.19 4.75 3.81
CA ARG A 90 4.19 4.45 2.77
C ARG A 90 3.69 3.37 1.81
N TRP A 91 2.70 3.72 1.01
CA TRP A 91 1.99 2.77 0.13
C TRP A 91 2.91 2.07 -0.87
N LEU A 92 3.88 2.79 -1.42
CA LEU A 92 4.83 2.24 -2.41
C LEU A 92 5.79 1.21 -1.81
N GLU A 93 6.19 1.39 -0.56
CA GLU A 93 7.05 0.42 0.14
C GLU A 93 6.26 -0.85 0.52
N ASN A 94 4.93 -0.84 0.45
CA ASN A 94 4.12 -1.95 0.94
C ASN A 94 3.99 -3.12 -0.03
N VAL A 95 4.50 -3.04 -1.27
CA VAL A 95 4.37 -4.11 -2.27
C VAL A 95 4.85 -5.48 -1.75
N PRO A 96 6.08 -5.62 -1.18
CA PRO A 96 6.51 -6.91 -0.65
C PRO A 96 5.66 -7.42 0.53
N ARG A 97 5.01 -6.51 1.28
CA ARG A 97 4.14 -6.89 2.40
C ARG A 97 2.81 -7.43 1.91
N ALA A 98 2.26 -6.83 0.84
CA ALA A 98 1.05 -7.32 0.19
C ALA A 98 1.31 -8.69 -0.47
N GLU A 99 2.42 -8.85 -1.19
CA GLU A 99 2.81 -10.13 -1.79
C GLU A 99 2.99 -11.22 -0.73
N ARG A 100 3.70 -10.91 0.37
CA ARG A 100 3.84 -11.83 1.51
C ARG A 100 2.49 -12.21 2.11
N ALA A 101 1.57 -11.25 2.24
CA ALA A 101 0.25 -11.52 2.78
C ALA A 101 -0.55 -12.45 1.85
N ILE A 102 -0.47 -12.26 0.53
CA ILE A 102 -1.11 -13.15 -0.46
C ILE A 102 -0.53 -14.57 -0.38
N GLU A 103 0.80 -14.69 -0.28
CA GLU A 103 1.49 -15.98 -0.14
C GLU A 103 0.99 -16.74 1.10
N ILE A 104 0.97 -16.08 2.25
CA ILE A 104 0.53 -16.67 3.52
C ILE A 104 -0.96 -17.00 3.48
N TRP A 105 -1.79 -16.08 2.96
CA TRP A 105 -3.23 -16.27 2.84
C TRP A 105 -3.57 -17.49 1.98
N THR A 106 -2.83 -17.69 0.89
CA THR A 106 -2.99 -18.85 -0.01
C THR A 106 -2.62 -20.16 0.69
N ILE A 107 -1.50 -20.21 1.39
CA ILE A 107 -1.08 -21.39 2.18
C ILE A 107 -2.13 -21.71 3.25
N TRP A 108 -2.62 -20.69 3.96
CA TRP A 108 -3.54 -20.87 5.09
C TRP A 108 -4.95 -21.27 4.66
N LEU A 109 -5.52 -20.60 3.65
CA LEU A 109 -6.85 -20.96 3.12
C LEU A 109 -6.84 -22.35 2.49
N LEU A 110 -5.86 -22.66 1.64
CA LEU A 110 -5.85 -23.93 0.92
C LEU A 110 -5.73 -25.11 1.89
N LYS A 111 -4.90 -24.99 2.93
CA LYS A 111 -4.65 -26.15 3.80
C LYS A 111 -5.60 -26.25 4.98
N LYS A 112 -6.10 -25.13 5.52
CA LYS A 112 -7.00 -25.18 6.68
C LYS A 112 -8.48 -25.36 6.29
N PHE A 113 -8.93 -24.78 5.18
CA PHE A 113 -10.32 -24.92 4.73
C PHE A 113 -10.58 -26.16 3.87
N LEU A 114 -9.61 -26.64 3.07
CA LEU A 114 -9.80 -27.87 2.28
C LEU A 114 -9.54 -29.16 3.09
N GLN A 115 -8.79 -29.10 4.20
CA GLN A 115 -8.64 -30.25 5.11
C GLN A 115 -9.79 -30.39 6.14
N LEU A 116 -10.72 -29.42 6.16
CA LEU A 116 -11.96 -29.49 6.95
C LEU A 116 -13.17 -29.97 6.11
N ARG A 117 -12.93 -30.58 4.94
CA ARG A 117 -13.92 -31.35 4.17
C ARG A 117 -13.47 -32.79 4.03
#